data_AF-A0A949DBU8-F1
#
_entry.id   AF-A0A949DBU8-F1
#
_cell.length_a   1.000
_cell.length_b   1.000
_cell.length_c   1.000
_cell.angle_alpha   90.00
_cell.angle_beta   90.00
_cell.angle_gamma   90.00
#
_symmetry.space_group_name_H-M   'P 1'
#
loop_
_entity.id
_entity.type
_entity.pdbx_description
1 polymer ?
#
loop_
_entity_poly.entity_id
_entity_poly.type
_entity_poly.pdbx_seq_one_letter_code
_entity_poly.pdbx_strand_id
1 'polypeptide(L)'
;MNFKLKKIISLSAVLFFICLTVFFPLARVDALEGTKVTGSFSNPLTSTSFEALIEDIIDWVANIGIIIAVGMIIYSGLLFMIAGGRDEKITEARKALTWSLVGLAVLLIGKNWVTLVRSILGG
;
A
#
# COMPACT_ATOMS: atom_id res chain seq x y z
N MET A 1 -30.42 -14.82 -3.44
CA MET A 1 -29.04 -14.29 -3.33
C MET A 1 -28.11 -15.45 -3.04
N ASN A 2 -27.25 -15.83 -3.99
CA ASN A 2 -26.54 -17.12 -3.99
C ASN A 2 -25.56 -17.27 -2.81
N PHE A 3 -25.51 -18.46 -2.21
CA PHE A 3 -24.65 -18.81 -1.06
C PHE A 3 -23.17 -18.50 -1.31
N LYS A 4 -22.72 -18.62 -2.57
CA LYS A 4 -21.36 -18.29 -2.99
C LYS A 4 -21.04 -16.79 -2.93
N LEU A 5 -22.03 -15.91 -3.14
CA LEU A 5 -21.85 -14.46 -3.17
C LEU A 5 -21.68 -13.88 -1.76
N LYS A 6 -22.44 -14.41 -0.78
CA LYS A 6 -22.30 -14.02 0.65
C LYS A 6 -20.91 -14.33 1.21
N LYS A 7 -20.30 -15.45 0.78
CA LYS A 7 -18.98 -15.89 1.24
C LYS A 7 -17.83 -15.02 0.71
N ILE A 8 -17.94 -14.53 -0.53
CA ILE A 8 -16.94 -13.64 -1.16
C ILE A 8 -17.01 -12.23 -0.56
N ILE A 9 -18.22 -11.71 -0.32
CA ILE A 9 -18.42 -10.40 0.34
C ILE A 9 -17.89 -10.43 1.78
N SER A 10 -18.13 -11.54 2.49
CA SER A 10 -17.58 -11.74 3.84
C SER A 10 -16.05 -11.86 3.86
N LEU A 11 -15.43 -12.46 2.83
CA LEU A 11 -13.96 -12.60 2.74
C LEU A 11 -13.28 -11.25 2.44
N SER A 12 -13.86 -10.44 1.55
CA SER A 12 -13.40 -9.08 1.26
C SER A 12 -13.54 -8.15 2.47
N ALA A 13 -14.64 -8.26 3.23
CA ALA A 13 -14.88 -7.46 4.43
C ALA A 13 -13.93 -7.83 5.59
N VAL A 14 -13.61 -9.12 5.75
CA VAL A 14 -12.63 -9.60 6.74
C VAL A 14 -11.21 -9.15 6.37
N LEU A 15 -10.85 -9.14 5.08
CA LEU A 15 -9.56 -8.60 4.63
C LEU A 15 -9.43 -7.08 4.88
N PHE A 16 -10.53 -6.34 4.69
CA PHE A 16 -10.60 -4.91 4.99
C PHE A 16 -10.49 -4.63 6.49
N PHE A 17 -11.13 -5.44 7.34
CA PHE A 17 -11.06 -5.31 8.79
C PHE A 17 -9.67 -5.69 9.34
N ILE A 18 -9.03 -6.75 8.81
CA ILE A 18 -7.65 -7.12 9.13
C ILE A 18 -6.68 -6.01 8.72
N CYS A 19 -6.85 -5.43 7.52
CA CYS A 19 -6.07 -4.28 7.07
C CYS A 19 -6.25 -3.07 7.99
N LEU A 20 -7.48 -2.78 8.45
CA LEU A 20 -7.75 -1.71 9.40
C LEU A 20 -7.02 -1.95 10.75
N THR A 21 -7.04 -3.19 11.26
CA THR A 21 -6.39 -3.52 12.55
C THR A 21 -4.86 -3.58 12.49
N VAL A 22 -4.27 -3.89 11.33
CA VAL A 22 -2.81 -3.92 11.13
C VAL A 22 -2.28 -2.53 10.76
N PHE A 23 -3.10 -1.68 10.13
CA PHE A 23 -2.72 -0.32 9.73
C PHE A 23 -2.93 0.75 10.82
N PHE A 24 -3.94 0.58 11.70
CA PHE A 24 -4.17 1.49 12.84
C PHE A 24 -2.98 1.62 13.81
N PRO A 25 -2.18 0.55 14.09
CA PRO A 25 -0.94 0.69 14.83
C PRO A 25 0.24 1.20 13.98
N LEU A 26 0.27 0.99 12.66
CA LEU A 26 1.34 1.53 11.81
C LEU A 26 1.28 3.06 11.70
N ALA A 27 0.09 3.65 11.73
CA ALA A 27 -0.09 5.10 11.87
C ALA A 27 0.27 5.63 13.29
N ARG A 28 0.69 4.77 14.22
CA ARG A 28 1.06 5.12 15.61
C ARG A 28 2.53 4.82 15.92
N VAL A 29 3.28 4.14 15.04
CA VAL A 29 4.65 3.70 15.34
C VAL A 29 5.70 4.79 15.16
N ASP A 30 5.46 5.81 14.33
CA ASP A 30 6.38 6.94 14.18
C ASP A 30 6.19 8.04 15.25
N ALA A 31 5.15 7.90 16.11
CA ALA A 31 4.84 8.87 17.15
C ALA A 31 5.48 8.56 18.53
N LEU A 32 6.36 7.56 18.64
CA LEU A 32 6.95 7.13 19.91
C LEU A 32 8.47 7.28 20.02
N GLU A 33 9.12 8.04 19.13
CA GLU A 33 10.51 8.45 19.35
C GLU A 33 10.61 9.98 19.37
N GLY A 34 10.35 10.57 20.55
CA GLY A 34 10.63 12.00 20.72
C GLY A 34 9.95 12.71 21.88
N THR A 35 10.04 12.19 23.12
CA THR A 35 9.81 13.04 24.30
C THR A 35 10.87 14.13 24.35
N LYS A 36 10.55 15.32 23.85
CA LYS A 36 11.15 16.60 24.28
C LYS A 36 10.01 17.54 24.65
N VAL A 37 9.61 17.48 25.93
CA VAL A 37 8.80 18.51 26.57
C VAL A 37 9.63 19.78 26.67
N THR A 38 9.25 20.82 25.93
CA THR A 38 9.46 22.23 26.28
C THR A 38 8.58 23.04 25.32
N GLY A 39 7.76 23.95 25.87
CA GLY A 39 6.65 24.60 25.16
C GLY A 39 7.06 25.38 23.90
N SER A 40 7.07 24.68 22.77
CA SER A 40 7.13 25.24 21.43
C SER A 40 6.07 24.52 20.60
N PHE A 41 5.45 25.23 19.65
CA PHE A 41 4.45 24.65 18.76
C PHE A 41 5.02 23.39 18.11
N SER A 42 4.49 22.23 18.52
CA SER A 42 4.85 20.95 17.92
C SER A 42 4.38 20.98 16.48
N ASN A 43 5.31 21.01 15.53
CA ASN A 43 4.99 20.89 14.12
C ASN A 43 4.31 19.52 13.93
N PRO A 44 3.00 19.47 13.57
CA PRO A 44 2.29 18.21 13.37
C PRO A 44 2.77 17.47 12.12
N LEU A 45 3.60 18.12 11.32
CA LEU A 45 4.47 17.52 10.33
C LEU A 45 5.83 17.36 11.02
N THR A 46 6.24 16.16 11.36
CA THR A 46 7.52 15.81 12.02
C THR A 46 8.79 16.23 11.26
N SER A 47 8.64 17.00 10.19
CA SER A 47 9.65 17.39 9.22
C SER A 47 10.34 18.69 9.63
N THR A 48 11.62 18.60 10.01
CA THR A 48 12.49 19.75 10.33
C THR A 48 13.20 20.33 9.09
N SER A 49 13.02 19.72 7.92
CA SER A 49 13.68 20.05 6.65
C SER A 49 12.82 19.65 5.44
N PHE A 50 13.02 20.30 4.28
CA PHE A 50 12.32 20.01 3.02
C PHE A 50 12.45 18.55 2.58
N GLU A 51 13.59 17.93 2.90
CA GLU A 51 13.89 16.54 2.60
C GLU A 51 12.97 15.58 3.38
N ALA A 52 12.81 15.78 4.69
CA ALA A 52 11.90 14.98 5.52
C ALA A 52 10.42 15.11 5.09
N LEU A 53 10.01 16.26 4.55
CA LEU A 53 8.65 16.48 4.03
C LEU A 53 8.39 15.63 2.78
N ILE A 54 9.40 15.51 1.91
CA ILE A 54 9.33 14.68 0.70
C ILE A 54 9.26 13.20 1.08
N GLU A 55 9.99 12.77 2.11
CA GLU A 55 9.95 11.39 2.60
C GLU A 55 8.59 10.97 3.11
N ASP A 56 7.97 11.78 3.97
CA ASP A 56 6.62 11.53 4.48
C ASP A 56 5.60 11.41 3.34
N ILE A 57 5.71 12.26 2.30
CA ILE A 57 4.84 12.20 1.13
C ILE A 57 5.07 10.91 0.34
N ILE A 58 6.33 10.51 0.14
CA ILE A 58 6.68 9.27 -0.56
C ILE A 58 6.13 8.06 0.19
N ASP A 59 6.31 8.00 1.52
CA ASP A 59 5.81 6.89 2.33
C ASP A 59 4.28 6.85 2.38
N TRP A 60 3.62 8.01 2.39
CA TRP A 60 2.17 8.10 2.31
C TRP A 60 1.64 7.59 0.96
N VAL A 61 2.23 8.04 -0.15
CA VAL A 61 1.87 7.57 -1.51
C VAL A 61 2.17 6.09 -1.66
N ALA A 62 3.30 5.61 -1.12
CA ALA A 62 3.67 4.21 -1.19
C ALA A 62 2.67 3.31 -0.45
N ASN A 63 2.24 3.71 0.75
CA ASN A 63 1.22 3.00 1.51
C ASN A 63 -0.11 2.88 0.75
N ILE A 64 -0.59 3.99 0.18
CA ILE A 64 -1.83 3.98 -0.61
C ILE A 64 -1.65 3.12 -1.87
N GLY A 65 -0.50 3.20 -2.53
CA GLY A 65 -0.18 2.40 -3.71
C GLY A 65 -0.23 0.90 -3.43
N ILE A 66 0.28 0.45 -2.28
CA ILE A 66 0.27 -0.97 -1.89
C ILE A 66 -1.17 -1.47 -1.71
N ILE A 67 -2.03 -0.68 -1.06
CA ILE A 67 -3.45 -1.04 -0.85
C ILE A 67 -4.17 -1.22 -2.20
N ILE A 68 -3.94 -0.29 -3.13
CA ILE A 68 -4.53 -0.34 -4.47
C ILE A 68 -4.00 -1.56 -5.24
N ALA A 69 -2.70 -1.82 -5.18
CA ALA A 69 -2.07 -2.97 -5.84
C ALA A 69 -2.67 -4.30 -5.36
N VAL A 70 -2.84 -4.47 -4.05
CA VAL A 70 -3.49 -5.67 -3.46
C VAL A 70 -4.94 -5.80 -3.94
N GLY A 71 -5.70 -4.70 -3.96
CA GLY A 71 -7.07 -4.70 -4.49
C GLY A 71 -7.16 -5.15 -5.95
N MET A 72 -6.24 -4.68 -6.80
CA MET A 72 -6.16 -5.05 -8.21
C MET A 72 -5.75 -6.52 -8.41
N ILE A 73 -4.85 -7.05 -7.58
CA ILE A 73 -4.48 -8.48 -7.58
C ILE A 73 -5.71 -9.34 -7.28
N ILE A 74 -6.47 -9.00 -6.25
CA ILE A 74 -7.70 -9.72 -5.88
C ILE A 74 -8.72 -9.66 -7.02
N TYR A 75 -8.93 -8.48 -7.60
CA TYR A 75 -9.83 -8.31 -8.75
C TYR A 75 -9.43 -9.19 -9.94
N SER A 76 -8.13 -9.24 -10.27
CA SER A 76 -7.62 -10.09 -11.35
C SER A 76 -7.82 -11.58 -11.08
N GLY A 77 -7.61 -12.03 -9.83
CA GLY A 77 -7.82 -13.42 -9.41
C GLY A 77 -9.30 -13.82 -9.47
N LEU A 78 -10.20 -12.91 -9.07
CA LEU A 78 -11.63 -13.10 -9.24
C LEU A 78 -11.99 -13.22 -10.72
N LEU A 79 -11.50 -12.31 -11.57
CA LEU A 79 -11.74 -12.35 -13.02
C LEU A 79 -11.28 -13.67 -13.65
N PHE A 80 -10.16 -14.22 -13.18
CA PHE A 80 -9.65 -15.53 -13.59
C PHE A 80 -10.62 -16.67 -13.21
N MET A 81 -11.21 -16.61 -12.02
CA MET A 81 -12.15 -17.63 -11.52
C MET A 81 -13.50 -17.61 -12.27
N ILE A 82 -13.99 -16.44 -12.67
CA ILE A 82 -15.25 -16.29 -13.45
C ILE A 82 -15.06 -16.33 -14.98
N ALA A 83 -13.82 -16.38 -15.48
CA ALA A 83 -13.54 -16.43 -16.91
C ALA A 83 -14.09 -17.70 -17.58
N GLY A 84 -14.18 -18.82 -16.86
CA GLY A 84 -14.93 -20.02 -17.28
C GLY A 84 -14.52 -20.61 -18.62
N GLY A 85 -13.29 -20.37 -19.09
CA GLY A 85 -12.79 -20.84 -20.39
C GLY A 85 -12.97 -19.86 -21.56
N ARG A 86 -13.45 -18.64 -21.33
CA ARG A 86 -13.41 -17.58 -22.36
C ARG A 86 -12.04 -16.94 -22.40
N ASP A 87 -11.31 -17.14 -23.49
CA ASP A 87 -9.94 -16.65 -23.69
C ASP A 87 -9.80 -15.13 -23.50
N GLU A 88 -10.84 -14.38 -23.88
CA GLU A 88 -10.87 -12.92 -23.74
C GLU A 88 -10.79 -12.49 -22.26
N LYS A 89 -11.53 -13.16 -21.38
CA LYS A 89 -11.54 -12.86 -19.94
C LYS A 89 -10.28 -13.35 -19.22
N ILE A 90 -9.68 -14.43 -19.70
CA ILE A 90 -8.38 -14.90 -19.21
C ILE A 90 -7.27 -13.90 -19.59
N THR A 91 -7.31 -13.38 -20.81
CA THR A 91 -6.33 -12.39 -21.28
C THR A 91 -6.45 -11.08 -20.51
N GLU A 92 -7.68 -10.63 -20.25
CA GLU A 92 -7.96 -9.45 -19.42
C GLU A 92 -7.43 -9.65 -17.98
N ALA A 93 -7.69 -10.81 -17.38
CA ALA A 93 -7.21 -11.13 -16.03
C ALA A 93 -5.69 -11.19 -15.93
N ARG A 94 -5.02 -11.79 -16.94
CA ARG A 94 -3.55 -11.81 -17.01
C ARG A 94 -2.97 -10.40 -17.11
N LYS A 95 -3.53 -9.56 -17.99
CA LYS A 95 -3.10 -8.16 -18.12
C LYS A 95 -3.24 -7.43 -16.78
N ALA A 96 -4.42 -7.51 -16.15
CA ALA A 96 -4.66 -6.86 -14.86
C ALA A 96 -3.68 -7.35 -13.78
N LEU A 97 -3.39 -8.65 -13.72
CA LEU A 97 -2.44 -9.23 -12.78
C LEU A 97 -1.00 -8.74 -13.05
N THR A 98 -0.56 -8.71 -14.31
CA THR A 98 0.76 -8.20 -14.68
C THR A 98 0.91 -6.72 -14.33
N TRP A 99 -0.09 -5.89 -14.64
CA TRP A 99 -0.07 -4.47 -14.26
C TRP A 99 -0.03 -4.25 -12.75
N SER A 100 -0.72 -5.11 -11.99
CA SER A 100 -0.69 -5.06 -10.52
C SER A 100 0.68 -5.46 -9.95
N LEU A 101 1.31 -6.49 -10.52
CA LEU A 101 2.68 -6.89 -10.15
C LEU A 101 3.70 -5.80 -10.47
N VAL A 102 3.59 -5.18 -11.64
CA VAL A 102 4.48 -4.08 -12.04
C VAL A 102 4.31 -2.89 -11.10
N GLY A 103 3.08 -2.51 -10.78
CA GLY A 103 2.81 -1.46 -9.79
C GLY A 103 3.42 -1.77 -8.42
N LEU A 104 3.27 -2.99 -7.94
CA LEU A 104 3.88 -3.44 -6.69
C LEU A 104 5.42 -3.41 -6.74
N ALA A 105 6.01 -3.87 -7.84
CA ALA A 105 7.46 -3.86 -8.04
C ALA A 105 8.02 -2.43 -8.01
N VAL A 106 7.35 -1.48 -8.67
CA VAL A 106 7.73 -0.07 -8.67
C VAL A 106 7.69 0.53 -7.26
N LEU A 107 6.68 0.20 -6.46
CA LEU A 107 6.56 0.66 -5.07
C LEU A 107 7.72 0.15 -4.19
N LEU A 108 8.09 -1.12 -4.36
CA LEU A 108 9.21 -1.73 -3.62
C LEU A 108 10.56 -1.12 -4.03
N ILE A 109 10.77 -0.89 -5.33
CA ILE A 109 12.01 -0.29 -5.84
C ILE A 109 12.11 1.18 -5.44
N GLY A 110 11.02 1.94 -5.50
CA GLY A 110 10.99 3.37 -5.20
C GLY A 110 11.53 3.69 -3.81
N LYS A 111 11.09 2.95 -2.79
CA LYS A 111 11.56 3.14 -1.41
C LYS A 111 13.05 2.81 -1.24
N ASN A 112 13.52 1.73 -1.86
CA ASN A 112 14.92 1.31 -1.80
C ASN A 112 15.85 2.22 -2.60
N TRP A 113 15.36 2.89 -3.64
CA TRP A 113 16.17 3.80 -4.43
C TRP A 113 16.51 5.08 -3.65
N VAL A 114 15.57 5.59 -2.85
CA VAL A 114 15.78 6.79 -2.04
C VAL A 114 16.86 6.56 -0.98
N THR A 115 16.92 5.38 -0.36
CA THR A 115 17.97 5.05 0.62
C THR A 115 19.35 4.90 -0.03
N LEU A 116 19.42 4.38 -1.26
CA LEU A 116 20.68 4.31 -2.02
C LEU A 116 21.22 5.69 -2.36
N VAL A 117 20.36 6.62 -2.78
CA VAL A 117 20.76 8.01 -3.07
C VAL A 117 21.30 8.68 -1.81
N ARG A 118 20.66 8.49 -0.65
CA ARG A 118 21.19 9.00 0.62
C ARG A 118 22.53 8.39 1.02
N SER A 119 22.76 7.11 0.72
CA SER A 119 24.05 6.46 0.99
C SER A 119 25.21 7.01 0.15
N ILE A 120 24.93 7.64 -0.99
CA ILE A 120 25.95 8.24 -1.87
C ILE A 120 26.15 9.73 -1.56
N LEU A 121 25.11 10.44 -1.12
CA LEU A 121 25.16 11.88 -0.79
C LEU A 121 25.46 12.18 0.68
N GLY A 122 25.23 11.23 1.59
CA GLY A 122 25.48 11.36 3.03
C GLY A 122 26.86 10.86 3.48
N GLY A 123 27.80 10.72 2.55
CA GLY A 123 29.22 10.47 2.81
C GLY A 123 30.06 11.74 2.66
#